data_AF-L8J942-F1
#
_entry.id   AF-L8J942-F1
#
_cell.length_a   1.000
_cell.length_b   1.000
_cell.length_c   1.000
_cell.angle_alpha   90.00
_cell.angle_beta   90.00
_cell.angle_gamma   90.00
#
_symmetry.space_group_name_H-M   'P 1'
#
loop_
_entity.id
_entity.type
_entity.pdbx_description
1 polymer ?
#
loop_
_entity_poly.entity_id
_entity_poly.type
_entity_poly.pdbx_seq_one_letter_code
_entity_poly.pdbx_strand_id
1 'polypeptide(L)' 'MGDNSIVGINSVVTKPIGSNVIAAGNPAETVKSNITWD' A
#
# COMPACT_ATOMS: atom_id res chain seq x y z
N MET A 1 3.17 -2.21 -8.22
CA MET A 1 2.17 -1.72 -7.26
C MET A 1 0.86 -1.59 -8.02
N GLY A 2 -0.29 -1.85 -7.40
CA GLY A 2 -1.57 -1.57 -8.05
C GLY A 2 -1.83 -0.06 -8.15
N ASP A 3 -2.65 0.33 -9.11
CA ASP A 3 -2.99 1.74 -9.35
C ASP A 3 -3.74 2.33 -8.16
N ASN A 4 -3.64 3.66 -7.99
CA ASN A 4 -4.32 4.40 -6.95
C ASN A 4 -4.06 3.85 -5.53
N SER A 5 -2.84 3.39 -5.26
CA SER A 5 -2.42 2.87 -3.96
C SER A 5 -1.45 3.82 -3.25
N ILE A 6 -1.45 3.77 -1.92
CA ILE A 6 -0.59 4.59 -1.05
C ILE A 6 0.38 3.67 -0.33
N VAL A 7 1.66 4.02 -0.33
CA VAL A 7 2.69 3.36 0.49
C VAL A 7 3.13 4.31 1.60
N GLY A 8 3.03 3.85 2.85
CA GLY A 8 3.48 4.63 3.99
C GLY A 8 4.98 4.92 3.93
N ILE A 9 5.40 6.11 4.35
CA ILE A 9 6.81 6.48 4.42
C ILE A 9 7.62 5.46 5.24
N ASN A 10 8.84 5.15 4.79
CA ASN A 10 9.74 4.18 5.41
C ASN A 10 9.24 2.72 5.42
N SER A 11 8.31 2.37 4.53
CA SER A 11 7.88 0.97 4.35
C SER A 11 8.82 0.22 3.41
N VAL A 12 8.97 -1.08 3.65
CA VAL A 12 9.74 -1.97 2.77
C VAL A 12 8.78 -2.92 2.07
N VAL A 13 8.45 -2.61 0.82
CA VAL A 13 7.54 -3.42 0.00
C VAL A 13 8.32 -4.61 -0.57
N THR A 14 8.07 -5.79 -0.02
CA THR A 14 8.75 -7.04 -0.41
C THR A 14 7.90 -7.96 -1.30
N LYS A 15 6.60 -7.66 -1.44
CA LYS A 15 5.65 -8.44 -2.24
C LYS A 15 4.68 -7.50 -2.98
N PRO A 16 4.06 -7.94 -4.09
CA PRO A 16 3.03 -7.15 -4.76
C PRO A 16 1.89 -6.74 -3.82
N ILE A 17 1.43 -5.50 -3.95
CA ILE A 17 0.24 -4.95 -3.29
C ILE A 17 -0.84 -4.64 -4.32
N GLY A 18 -2.11 -4.72 -3.93
CA GLY A 18 -3.26 -4.47 -4.80
C GLY A 18 -3.47 -3.01 -5.19
N SER A 19 -4.47 -2.75 -6.02
CA SER A 19 -4.95 -1.39 -6.35
C SER A 19 -5.88 -0.86 -5.26
N ASN A 20 -6.00 0.46 -5.12
CA ASN A 20 -6.91 1.08 -4.15
C ASN A 20 -6.68 0.61 -2.69
N VAL A 21 -5.41 0.49 -2.29
CA VAL A 21 -5.01 0.09 -0.93
C VAL A 21 -4.01 1.05 -0.31
N ILE A 22 -3.90 1.01 1.01
CA ILE A 22 -2.79 1.59 1.77
C ILE A 22 -1.96 0.42 2.31
N ALA A 23 -0.66 0.41 1.99
CA ALA A 23 0.29 -0.55 2.53
C ALA A 23 1.34 0.16 3.40
N ALA A 24 1.68 -0.41 4.54
CA ALA A 24 2.69 0.14 5.44
C ALA A 24 3.45 -0.95 6.21
N GLY A 25 4.68 -0.65 6.63
CA GLY A 25 5.49 -1.51 7.51
C GLY A 25 6.76 -2.08 6.87
N ASN A 26 7.50 -2.86 7.65
CA ASN A 26 8.68 -3.61 7.22
C ASN A 26 8.63 -5.05 7.82
N PRO A 27 8.19 -6.07 7.07
CA PRO A 27 7.71 -5.98 5.68
C PRO A 27 6.37 -5.21 5.58
N ALA A 28 6.10 -4.59 4.43
CA ALA A 28 4.88 -3.84 4.20
C ALA A 28 3.66 -4.76 4.03
N GLU A 29 2.57 -4.45 4.74
CA GLU A 29 1.28 -5.15 4.65
C GLU A 29 0.14 -4.17 4.36
N THR A 30 -0.93 -4.67 3.74
CA THR A 30 -2.14 -3.89 3.49
C THR A 30 -2.82 -3.55 4.82
N VAL A 31 -2.88 -2.26 5.17
CA VAL A 31 -3.53 -1.77 6.39
C VAL A 31 -4.93 -1.22 6.13
N LYS A 32 -5.22 -0.85 4.88
CA LYS A 32 -6.56 -0.39 4.45
C LYS A 32 -6.79 -0.70 2.98
N SER A 33 -8.03 -1.00 2.63
CA SER A 33 -8.47 -1.29 1.26
C SER A 33 -9.68 -0.43 0.87
N ASN A 34 -10.01 -0.42 -0.42
CA ASN A 34 -11.09 0.39 -1.01
C ASN A 34 -10.89 1.89 -0.79
N ILE A 35 -9.66 2.37 -0.99
CA ILE A 35 -9.33 3.79 -0.86
C ILE A 35 -9.32 4.50 -2.22
N THR A 36 -9.57 5.81 -2.16
CA THR A 36 -9.31 6.81 -3.19
C THR A 36 -8.61 7.98 -2.52
N TRP A 37 -7.70 8.62 -3.24
CA TRP A 37 -6.97 9.81 -2.79
C TRP A 37 -6.80 10.78 -3.98
N ASP A 38 -6.74 12.07 -3.68
CA ASP A 38 -6.56 13.18 -4.65
C ASP A 38 -5.08 13.63 -4.71
#